data_AF-A0AAP0I5S1-F1
#
_entry.id   AF-A0AAP0I5S1-F1
#
_cell.length_a   1.000
_cell.length_b   1.000
_cell.length_c   1.000
_cell.angle_alpha   90.00
_cell.angle_beta   90.00
_cell.angle_gamma   90.00
#
_symmetry.space_group_name_H-M   'P 1'
#
loop_
_entity.id
_entity.type
_entity.pdbx_description
1 polymer ?
#
loop_
_entity_poly.entity_id
_entity_poly.type
_entity_poly.pdbx_seq_one_letter_code
_entity_poly.pdbx_strand_id
1 'polypeptide(L)'
;MLRSHVTRGFWLGLPSEFCRIYMPKEDCQINLVDDNEGQYVTNYKFSSRVLNGGWKRFSVAHGLNEGDTLIFHLVEAVKFKVTIIRGNALDNVKPLTPLKKINSRMLLKRGRPPGKHTDTVKRRGRPPGKHADTVKRRGRPPKMKKLAALQLPPDNLEYRSAVDTSEV
;
A
#
# COMPACT_ATOMS: atom_id res chain seq x y z
N MET A 1 -8.37 -9.72 0.92
CA MET A 1 -8.39 -11.14 1.34
C MET A 1 -8.20 -12.02 0.12
N LEU A 2 -7.44 -13.12 0.26
CA LEU A 2 -7.13 -14.05 -0.84
C LEU A 2 -7.98 -15.33 -0.76
N ARG A 3 -8.06 -16.08 -1.85
CA ARG A 3 -8.76 -17.40 -1.91
C ARG A 3 -8.33 -18.33 -0.79
N SER A 4 -7.04 -18.36 -0.46
CA SER A 4 -6.43 -19.19 0.58
C SER A 4 -6.87 -18.81 2.01
N HIS A 5 -7.40 -17.59 2.19
CA HIS A 5 -7.82 -17.11 3.50
C HIS A 5 -9.29 -17.45 3.78
N VAL A 6 -10.14 -17.46 2.74
CA VAL A 6 -11.61 -17.49 2.91
C VAL A 6 -12.33 -18.63 2.17
N THR A 7 -11.70 -19.25 1.17
CA THR A 7 -12.36 -20.27 0.33
C THR A 7 -11.67 -21.62 0.45
N ARG A 8 -10.32 -21.64 0.48
CA ARG A 8 -9.51 -22.87 0.49
C ARG A 8 -8.46 -22.77 1.59
N GLY A 9 -8.17 -23.85 2.31
CA GLY A 9 -7.13 -23.88 3.34
C GLY A 9 -7.50 -23.17 4.65
N PHE A 10 -8.04 -21.95 4.58
CA PHE A 10 -8.42 -21.12 5.73
C PHE A 10 -7.25 -20.81 6.64
N TRP A 11 -6.13 -20.38 6.05
CA TRP A 11 -4.96 -19.93 6.79
C TRP A 11 -4.75 -18.45 6.54
N LEU A 12 -4.59 -17.67 7.60
CA LEU A 12 -4.31 -16.24 7.50
C LEU A 12 -2.93 -15.93 8.04
N GLY A 13 -2.00 -15.58 7.15
CA GLY A 13 -0.67 -15.11 7.54
C GLY A 13 -0.72 -13.70 8.10
N LEU A 14 -0.01 -13.47 9.20
CA LEU A 14 0.15 -12.15 9.81
C LEU A 14 1.49 -11.52 9.40
N PRO A 15 1.59 -10.18 9.35
CA PRO A 15 2.85 -9.50 9.04
C PRO A 15 3.96 -9.90 10.03
N SER A 16 5.13 -10.22 9.50
CA SER A 16 6.27 -10.75 10.28
C SER A 16 6.69 -9.84 11.43
N GLU A 17 6.78 -8.54 11.15
CA GLU A 17 7.22 -7.54 12.11
C GLU A 17 6.18 -7.34 13.22
N PHE A 18 4.90 -7.35 12.84
CA PHE A 18 3.80 -7.29 13.80
C PHE A 18 3.88 -8.46 14.79
N CYS A 19 4.06 -9.69 14.28
CA CYS A 19 4.20 -10.86 15.14
C CYS A 19 5.42 -10.78 16.06
N ARG A 20 6.53 -10.24 15.60
CA ARG A 20 7.76 -10.15 16.40
C ARG A 20 7.60 -9.25 17.63
N ILE A 21 6.87 -8.15 17.48
CA ILE A 21 6.72 -7.12 18.51
C ILE A 21 5.56 -7.45 19.45
N TYR A 22 4.43 -7.90 18.89
CA TYR A 22 3.15 -7.95 19.62
C TYR A 22 2.62 -9.35 19.90
N MET A 23 3.13 -10.38 19.22
CA MET A 23 2.62 -11.75 19.38
C MET A 23 3.52 -12.60 20.30
N PRO A 24 2.95 -13.59 20.99
CA PRO A 24 3.72 -14.56 21.76
C PRO A 24 4.70 -15.34 20.89
N LYS A 25 5.80 -15.80 21.51
CA LYS A 25 6.84 -16.62 20.88
C LYS A 25 6.53 -18.13 20.91
N GLU A 26 5.27 -18.46 21.11
CA GLU A 26 4.77 -19.83 21.21
C GLU A 26 3.41 -19.95 20.53
N ASP A 27 3.03 -21.20 20.25
CA ASP A 27 1.71 -21.50 19.70
C ASP A 27 0.67 -21.24 20.80
N CYS A 28 -0.33 -20.41 20.49
CA CYS A 28 -1.34 -20.00 21.45
C CYS A 28 -2.69 -19.82 20.79
N GLN A 29 -3.73 -19.65 21.61
CA GLN A 29 -5.05 -19.26 21.13
C GLN A 29 -5.18 -17.74 21.21
N ILE A 30 -5.74 -17.16 20.15
CA ILE A 30 -6.11 -15.76 20.12
C ILE A 30 -7.62 -15.61 20.00
N ASN A 31 -8.15 -14.54 20.58
CA ASN A 31 -9.56 -14.20 20.56
C ASN A 31 -9.79 -13.08 19.55
N LEU A 32 -10.60 -13.35 18.53
CA LEU A 32 -11.08 -12.35 17.59
C LEU A 32 -12.44 -11.85 18.06
N VAL A 33 -12.56 -10.55 18.29
CA VAL A 33 -13.78 -9.87 18.69
C VAL A 33 -14.31 -9.12 17.48
N ASP A 34 -15.56 -9.38 17.10
CA ASP A 34 -16.22 -8.65 16.02
C ASP A 34 -16.76 -7.29 16.48
N ASP A 35 -17.43 -6.57 15.58
CA ASP A 35 -18.05 -5.28 15.90
C ASP A 35 -19.30 -5.39 16.79
N ASN A 36 -19.90 -6.58 16.88
CA ASN A 36 -21.04 -6.92 17.74
C ASN A 36 -20.60 -7.57 19.08
N GLU A 37 -19.32 -7.47 19.43
CA GLU A 37 -18.71 -8.09 20.62
C GLU A 37 -18.72 -9.64 20.65
N GLY A 38 -19.05 -10.28 19.53
CA GLY A 38 -18.93 -11.71 19.33
C GLY A 38 -17.48 -12.17 19.38
N GLN A 39 -17.20 -13.21 20.17
CA GLN A 39 -15.84 -13.73 20.36
C GLN A 39 -15.62 -15.04 19.60
N TYR A 40 -14.50 -15.10 18.89
CA TYR A 40 -14.11 -16.24 18.07
C TYR A 40 -12.67 -16.64 18.39
N VAL A 41 -12.51 -17.83 18.94
CA VAL A 41 -11.19 -18.39 19.24
C VAL A 41 -10.54 -18.91 17.96
N THR A 42 -9.29 -18.53 17.71
CA THR A 42 -8.46 -19.09 16.65
C THR A 42 -7.06 -19.41 17.15
N ASN A 43 -6.48 -20.46 16.60
CA ASN A 43 -5.13 -20.89 16.93
C ASN A 43 -4.12 -20.06 16.13
N TYR A 44 -3.11 -19.55 16.81
CA TYR A 44 -1.94 -18.91 16.24
C TYR A 44 -0.75 -19.86 16.32
N LYS A 45 -0.09 -20.09 15.19
CA LYS A 45 1.13 -20.87 15.10
C LYS A 45 2.33 -19.94 14.96
N PHE A 46 3.20 -19.91 15.97
CA PHE A 46 4.36 -19.02 16.02
C PHE A 46 5.36 -19.30 14.90
N SER A 47 5.70 -20.57 14.68
CA SER A 47 6.70 -20.97 13.67
C SER A 47 6.38 -20.47 12.26
N SER A 48 5.10 -20.46 11.88
CA SER A 48 4.64 -20.00 10.57
C SER A 48 3.96 -18.63 10.58
N ARG A 49 3.70 -18.05 11.77
CA ARG A 49 2.96 -16.78 11.98
C ARG A 49 1.61 -16.75 11.27
N VAL A 50 0.86 -17.85 11.40
CA VAL A 50 -0.46 -17.98 10.77
C VAL A 50 -1.55 -18.21 11.79
N LEU A 51 -2.73 -17.67 11.51
CA LEU A 51 -3.97 -18.07 12.14
C LEU A 51 -4.54 -19.26 11.37
N ASN A 52 -4.83 -20.34 12.09
CA ASN A 52 -5.39 -21.55 11.51
C ASN A 52 -6.66 -21.98 12.25
N GLY A 53 -6.71 -23.14 12.90
CA GLY A 53 -7.92 -23.69 13.52
C GLY A 53 -8.78 -22.64 14.22
N GLY A 54 -10.06 -22.56 13.88
CA GLY A 54 -10.96 -21.48 14.33
C GLY A 54 -11.13 -20.34 13.32
N TRP A 55 -10.10 -20.00 12.54
CA TRP A 55 -10.16 -18.97 11.48
C TRP A 55 -11.29 -19.24 10.46
N LYS A 56 -11.44 -20.50 10.02
CA LYS A 56 -12.54 -20.89 9.12
C LYS A 56 -13.91 -20.51 9.68
N ARG A 57 -14.12 -20.73 10.99
CA ARG A 57 -15.40 -20.43 11.66
C ARG A 57 -15.67 -18.93 11.62
N PHE A 58 -14.68 -18.11 11.96
CA PHE A 58 -14.77 -16.65 11.87
C PHE A 58 -15.08 -16.21 10.42
N SER A 59 -14.32 -16.72 9.45
CA SER A 59 -14.50 -16.38 8.04
C SER A 59 -15.90 -16.69 7.51
N VAL A 60 -16.46 -17.84 7.90
CA VAL A 60 -17.82 -18.25 7.46
C VAL A 60 -18.88 -17.45 8.21
N ALA A 61 -18.73 -17.25 9.53
CA ALA A 61 -19.69 -16.50 10.33
C ALA A 61 -19.88 -15.06 9.84
N HIS A 62 -18.81 -14.43 9.38
CA HIS A 62 -18.84 -13.07 8.82
C HIS A 62 -19.01 -13.03 7.30
N GLY A 63 -19.17 -14.17 6.62
CA GLY A 63 -19.28 -14.22 5.16
C GLY A 63 -18.14 -13.45 4.48
N LEU A 64 -16.89 -13.70 4.87
CA LEU A 64 -15.74 -13.04 4.26
C LEU A 64 -15.54 -13.52 2.83
N ASN A 65 -15.30 -12.59 1.92
CA ASN A 65 -15.06 -12.88 0.51
C ASN A 65 -13.66 -12.45 0.06
N GLU A 66 -13.25 -12.93 -1.11
CA GLU A 66 -12.07 -12.44 -1.79
C GLU A 66 -12.22 -10.92 -2.02
N GLY A 67 -11.15 -10.17 -1.79
CA GLY A 67 -11.19 -8.70 -1.87
C GLY A 67 -11.55 -7.97 -0.57
N ASP A 68 -12.19 -8.63 0.41
CA ASP A 68 -12.42 -8.01 1.73
C ASP A 68 -11.11 -7.63 2.41
N THR A 69 -11.12 -6.62 3.26
CA THR A 69 -9.96 -6.18 4.03
C THR A 69 -10.28 -6.24 5.51
N LEU A 70 -9.34 -6.75 6.30
CA LEU A 70 -9.49 -6.87 7.74
C LEU A 70 -8.47 -5.99 8.43
N ILE A 71 -8.94 -5.25 9.44
CA ILE A 71 -8.10 -4.47 10.33
C ILE A 71 -8.11 -5.15 11.70
N PHE A 72 -6.93 -5.54 12.17
CA PHE A 72 -6.74 -6.15 13.48
C PHE A 72 -6.27 -5.09 14.46
N HIS A 73 -7.07 -4.81 15.48
CA HIS A 73 -6.71 -3.94 16.59
C HIS A 73 -6.36 -4.81 17.78
N LEU A 74 -5.11 -4.77 18.24
CA LEU A 74 -4.70 -5.44 19.46
C LEU A 74 -5.30 -4.71 20.66
N VAL A 75 -6.21 -5.35 21.38
CA VAL A 75 -6.90 -4.75 22.54
C VAL A 75 -6.21 -5.19 23.83
N GLU A 76 -5.88 -6.48 23.92
CA GLU A 76 -5.14 -7.09 25.03
C GLU A 76 -4.15 -8.11 24.46
N ALA A 77 -3.29 -8.67 25.30
CA ALA A 77 -2.46 -9.80 24.92
C ALA A 77 -3.36 -10.89 24.31
N VAL A 78 -3.01 -11.35 23.10
CA VAL A 78 -3.74 -12.38 22.33
C VAL A 78 -5.23 -12.09 22.04
N LYS A 79 -5.68 -10.83 22.14
CA LYS A 79 -7.08 -10.45 21.84
C LYS A 79 -7.13 -9.30 20.83
N PHE A 80 -7.87 -9.54 19.76
CA PHE A 80 -7.96 -8.64 18.63
C PHE A 80 -9.39 -8.23 18.36
N LYS A 81 -9.66 -6.93 18.28
CA LYS A 81 -10.90 -6.44 17.66
C LYS A 81 -10.69 -6.39 16.15
N VAL A 82 -11.59 -7.00 15.40
CA VAL A 82 -11.49 -7.15 13.94
C VAL A 82 -12.57 -6.32 13.26
N THR A 83 -12.14 -5.34 12.47
CA THR A 83 -13.04 -4.55 11.62
C THR A 83 -12.94 -5.02 10.18
N ILE A 84 -14.08 -5.22 9.53
CA ILE A 84 -14.16 -5.77 8.17
C ILE A 84 -14.58 -4.67 7.18
N ILE A 85 -13.72 -4.37 6.22
CA ILE A 85 -13.99 -3.48 5.10
C ILE A 85 -14.32 -4.34 3.88
N ARG A 86 -15.53 -4.21 3.35
CA ARG A 86 -15.99 -5.03 2.22
C ARG A 86 -15.39 -4.54 0.91
N GLY A 87 -14.78 -5.47 0.16
CA GLY A 87 -14.15 -5.16 -1.13
C GLY A 87 -15.18 -4.79 -2.21
N ASN A 88 -16.40 -5.30 -2.10
CA ASN A 88 -17.43 -5.22 -3.14
C ASN A 88 -18.39 -4.04 -2.98
N ALA A 89 -18.04 -3.01 -2.20
CA ALA A 89 -18.89 -1.84 -2.01
C ALA A 89 -19.22 -1.09 -3.33
N LEU A 90 -18.47 -1.34 -4.41
CA LEU A 90 -18.68 -0.77 -5.73
C LEU A 90 -19.45 -1.67 -6.71
N ASP A 91 -19.58 -2.97 -6.45
CA ASP A 91 -20.21 -3.92 -7.40
C ASP A 91 -21.75 -3.82 -7.39
N ASN A 92 -22.33 -3.27 -6.32
CA ASN A 92 -23.78 -3.00 -6.23
C ASN A 92 -24.17 -1.64 -6.81
N VAL A 93 -23.20 -0.85 -7.27
CA VAL A 93 -23.48 0.38 -8.00
C VAL A 93 -23.70 -0.04 -9.45
N LYS A 94 -24.96 0.00 -9.91
CA LYS A 94 -25.29 -0.12 -11.33
C LYS A 94 -24.29 0.72 -12.12
N PRO A 95 -23.60 0.19 -13.14
CA PRO A 95 -22.70 0.98 -13.96
C PRO A 95 -23.46 2.22 -14.40
N LEU A 96 -22.99 3.41 -14.01
CA LEU A 96 -23.50 4.64 -14.61
C LEU A 96 -23.29 4.47 -16.10
N THR A 97 -24.42 4.39 -16.82
CA THR A 97 -24.42 4.17 -18.26
C THR A 97 -23.45 5.15 -18.90
N PRO A 98 -22.64 4.73 -19.88
CA PRO A 98 -21.72 5.63 -20.57
C PRO A 98 -22.48 6.89 -20.98
N LEU A 99 -21.99 8.05 -20.53
CA LEU A 99 -22.53 9.35 -20.96
C LEU A 99 -22.70 9.30 -22.48
N LYS A 100 -23.94 9.50 -22.95
CA LYS A 100 -24.25 9.53 -24.37
C LYS A 100 -23.24 10.47 -25.03
N LYS A 101 -22.44 9.89 -25.92
CA LYS A 101 -21.36 10.53 -26.68
C LYS A 101 -21.85 11.90 -27.16
N ILE A 102 -21.33 12.97 -26.56
CA ILE A 102 -21.64 14.33 -27.01
C ILE A 102 -21.19 14.40 -28.47
N ASN A 103 -22.10 14.79 -29.36
CA ASN A 103 -21.85 14.86 -30.80
C ASN A 103 -20.59 15.69 -31.06
N SER A 104 -19.54 15.06 -31.60
CA SER A 104 -18.27 15.68 -32.00
C SER A 104 -18.42 16.73 -33.12
N ARG A 105 -19.64 17.01 -33.58
CA ARG A 105 -19.94 18.02 -34.61
C ARG A 105 -19.67 19.46 -34.17
N MET A 106 -19.49 19.74 -32.88
CA MET A 106 -19.07 21.07 -32.43
C MET A 106 -17.55 21.32 -32.47
N LEU A 107 -16.70 20.30 -32.72
CA LEU A 107 -15.24 20.46 -32.69
C LEU A 107 -14.55 20.52 -34.06
N LEU A 108 -15.30 20.71 -35.16
CA LEU A 108 -14.73 20.84 -36.50
C LEU A 108 -15.15 22.15 -37.16
N LYS A 109 -14.74 23.27 -36.59
CA LYS A 109 -14.57 24.52 -37.34
C LYS A 109 -13.35 25.27 -36.83
N ARG A 110 -12.18 25.00 -37.45
CA ARG A 110 -11.22 26.02 -37.95
C ARG A 110 -9.89 25.37 -38.38
N GLY A 111 -9.57 25.49 -39.67
CA GLY A 111 -8.21 25.36 -40.20
C GLY A 111 -8.03 24.34 -41.32
N ARG A 112 -7.84 24.83 -42.54
CA ARG A 112 -7.45 24.08 -43.75
C ARG A 112 -6.02 23.53 -43.58
N PRO A 113 -5.73 22.26 -43.92
CA PRO A 113 -4.35 21.75 -43.88
C PRO A 113 -3.52 22.39 -45.02
N PRO A 114 -2.22 22.69 -44.80
CA PRO A 114 -1.35 23.25 -45.83
C PRO A 114 -1.08 22.22 -46.94
N GLY A 115 -1.20 22.68 -48.18
CA GLY A 115 -1.01 21.87 -49.39
C GLY A 115 0.45 21.43 -49.57
N LYS A 116 0.62 20.25 -50.17
CA LYS A 116 1.91 19.68 -50.56
C LYS A 116 2.53 20.56 -51.66
N HIS A 117 3.75 21.06 -51.44
CA HIS A 117 4.51 21.74 -52.47
C HIS A 117 5.34 20.70 -53.24
N THR A 118 4.94 20.40 -54.47
CA THR A 118 5.81 19.72 -55.44
C THR A 118 6.56 20.74 -56.28
N ASP A 119 7.69 20.28 -56.80
CA ASP A 119 8.43 20.78 -57.96
C ASP A 119 9.50 21.86 -57.76
N THR A 120 10.73 21.34 -57.77
CA THR A 120 11.85 21.72 -58.64
C THR A 120 12.12 23.20 -58.85
N VAL A 121 13.33 23.66 -58.53
CA VAL A 121 14.18 24.36 -59.50
C VAL A 121 15.66 24.27 -59.09
N LYS A 122 16.46 24.05 -60.13
CA LYS A 122 17.91 23.90 -60.27
C LYS A 122 18.71 25.14 -59.84
N ARG A 123 19.89 24.89 -59.23
CA ARG A 123 21.19 25.61 -59.37
C ARG A 123 21.22 27.04 -58.76
N ARG A 124 22.23 27.53 -58.04
CA ARG A 124 23.69 27.44 -58.15
C ARG A 124 24.36 27.85 -56.81
N GLY A 125 25.49 27.22 -56.44
CA GLY A 125 26.62 27.92 -55.78
C GLY A 125 27.01 27.58 -54.33
N ARG A 126 28.23 26.99 -54.19
CA ARG A 126 29.19 26.99 -53.05
C ARG A 126 29.14 25.79 -52.05
N PRO A 127 30.30 25.16 -51.70
CA PRO A 127 30.35 23.88 -50.98
C PRO A 127 30.20 24.04 -49.44
N PRO A 128 30.05 22.92 -48.70
CA PRO A 128 29.70 22.94 -47.28
C PRO A 128 30.91 23.26 -46.38
N GLY A 129 30.71 24.20 -45.45
CA GLY A 129 31.64 24.46 -44.34
C GLY A 129 31.49 23.40 -43.25
N LYS A 130 32.61 22.84 -42.81
CA LYS A 130 32.73 21.73 -41.87
C LYS A 130 32.21 22.10 -40.48
N HIS A 131 31.49 21.17 -39.83
CA HIS A 131 31.31 21.18 -38.39
C HIS A 131 32.68 20.98 -37.71
N ALA A 132 33.08 21.91 -36.86
CA ALA A 132 34.12 21.71 -35.86
C ALA A 132 33.64 22.33 -34.54
N ASP A 133 33.46 21.45 -33.57
CA ASP A 133 33.67 21.65 -32.14
C ASP A 133 33.11 22.90 -31.47
N THR A 134 31.98 22.72 -30.77
CA THR A 134 31.68 23.48 -29.56
C THR A 134 31.62 22.54 -28.36
N VAL A 135 32.81 22.14 -27.90
CA VAL A 135 33.03 21.80 -26.50
C VAL A 135 33.29 23.11 -25.73
N LYS A 136 32.87 23.14 -24.46
CA LYS A 136 32.90 24.24 -23.48
C LYS A 136 31.66 25.12 -23.60
N ARG A 137 30.71 25.11 -22.66
CA ARG A 137 30.91 25.37 -21.22
C ARG A 137 29.78 24.73 -20.41
N ARG A 138 30.05 23.64 -19.69
CA ARG A 138 29.22 23.26 -18.54
C ARG A 138 29.90 23.80 -17.30
N GLY A 139 29.29 24.81 -16.70
CA GLY A 139 29.64 25.24 -15.35
C GLY A 139 29.45 24.09 -14.36
N ARG A 140 30.31 24.07 -13.35
CA ARG A 140 30.32 23.11 -12.24
C ARG A 140 28.98 23.15 -11.47
N PRO A 141 28.32 22.03 -11.17
CA PRO A 141 27.18 22.04 -10.26
C PRO A 141 27.66 22.40 -8.84
N PRO A 142 26.87 23.12 -8.03
CA PRO A 142 27.26 23.48 -6.66
C PRO A 142 27.39 22.22 -5.79
N LYS A 143 28.43 22.15 -4.96
CA LYS A 143 28.58 21.11 -3.94
C LYS A 143 27.50 21.31 -2.86
N MET A 144 26.68 20.29 -2.63
CA MET A 144 25.76 20.27 -1.50
C MET A 144 26.55 20.22 -0.19
N LYS A 145 26.29 21.18 0.71
CA LYS A 145 26.80 21.15 2.08
C LYS A 145 25.99 20.12 2.86
N LYS A 146 26.70 19.28 3.60
CA LYS A 146 26.19 18.20 4.46
C LYS A 146 25.25 18.81 5.52
N LEU A 147 23.98 18.39 5.58
CA LEU A 147 23.15 18.69 6.74
C LEU A 147 23.69 17.87 7.92
N ALA A 148 24.01 18.56 9.02
CA ALA A 148 24.43 17.94 10.26
C ALA A 148 23.30 17.07 10.83
N ALA A 149 23.66 15.91 11.36
CA ALA A 149 22.75 15.05 12.10
C ALA A 149 22.13 15.84 13.26
N LEU A 150 20.80 15.77 13.39
CA LEU A 150 20.13 16.14 14.63
C LEU A 150 20.63 15.18 15.71
N GLN A 151 21.51 15.69 16.55
CA GLN A 151 21.95 15.04 17.78
C GLN A 151 20.72 14.84 18.66
N LEU A 152 20.24 13.61 18.77
CA LEU A 152 19.25 13.24 19.78
C LEU A 152 19.89 13.39 21.16
N PRO A 153 19.23 14.03 22.14
CA PRO A 153 19.74 14.07 23.50
C PRO A 153 19.75 12.66 24.13
N PRO A 154 20.68 12.38 25.05
CA PRO A 154 20.82 11.07 25.68
C PRO A 154 19.68 10.78 26.67
N ASP A 155 19.44 9.48 26.83
CA ASP A 155 18.59 8.77 27.79
C ASP A 155 18.18 9.56 29.04
N ASN A 156 16.87 9.65 29.28
CA ASN A 156 16.34 9.92 30.61
C ASN A 156 15.93 8.58 31.25
N LEU A 157 16.89 8.00 31.98
CA LEU A 157 16.71 6.82 32.81
C LEU A 157 16.18 7.23 34.19
N GLU A 158 14.98 7.80 34.27
CA GLU A 158 14.25 8.00 35.53
C GLU A 158 12.85 7.39 35.43
N TYR A 159 12.80 6.06 35.33
CA TYR A 159 11.60 5.31 35.76
C TYR A 159 11.95 3.88 36.16
N ARG A 160 12.97 3.71 37.01
CA ARG A 160 13.27 2.45 37.69
C ARG A 160 13.97 2.72 39.02
N SER A 161 13.22 3.24 40.00
CA SER A 161 13.55 3.11 41.43
C SER A 161 12.37 3.56 42.28
N ALA A 162 11.36 2.71 42.46
CA ALA A 162 10.47 2.72 43.64
C ALA A 162 9.38 1.65 43.54
N VAL A 163 9.72 0.36 43.45
CA VAL A 163 8.89 -0.71 44.05
C VAL A 163 9.79 -1.91 44.36
N ASP A 164 10.66 -1.76 45.37
CA ASP A 164 10.99 -2.87 46.26
C ASP A 164 11.58 -2.31 47.56
N THR A 165 10.77 -2.29 48.61
CA THR A 165 11.15 -2.39 50.03
C THR A 165 9.90 -2.22 50.88
N SER A 166 9.26 -3.33 51.24
CA SER A 166 8.83 -3.60 52.63
C SER A 166 8.22 -5.00 52.71
N GLU A 167 9.06 -5.97 53.09
CA GLU A 167 8.65 -6.94 54.12
C GLU A 167 8.10 -6.16 55.33
N VAL A 168 6.92 -6.51 55.80
CA VAL A 168 6.65 -7.17 57.10
C VAL A 168 5.34 -7.93 56.99
#